data_AF-A0A5K1EDN9-F1
#
_entry.id   AF-A0A5K1EDN9-F1
#
_cell.length_a   1.000
_cell.length_b   1.000
_cell.length_c   1.000
_cell.angle_alpha   90.00
_cell.angle_beta   90.00
_cell.angle_gamma   90.00
#
_symmetry.space_group_name_H-M   'P 1'
#
loop_
_entity.id
_entity.type
_entity.pdbx_description
1 polymer ?
#
loop_
_entity_poly.entity_id
_entity_poly.type
_entity_poly.pdbx_seq_one_letter_code
_entity_poly.pdbx_strand_id
1 'polypeptide(L)'
;NCIVITCSEDFTNFVDVCFKEFGDRVKHWITLNEPYAYAYGGYVSGTFPPGRCTKVLGNCTAGNSGTEPYVVAHNFLLSHASAVKLYKDKYQ
;
A
#
# COMPACT_ATOMS: atom_id res chain seq x y z
N ASN A 1 -4.46 6.05 -12.87
CA ASN A 1 -4.52 6.50 -11.46
C ASN A 1 -5.05 5.36 -10.62
N CYS A 2 -4.43 5.04 -9.49
CA CYS A 2 -5.08 4.21 -8.47
C CYS A 2 -6.39 4.90 -8.05
N ILE A 3 -7.48 4.62 -8.76
CA ILE A 3 -8.82 5.12 -8.48
C ILE A 3 -9.45 4.04 -7.60
N VAL A 4 -9.15 4.12 -6.31
CA VAL A 4 -9.87 3.61 -5.12
C VAL A 4 -10.19 2.10 -5.02
N ILE A 5 -10.37 1.35 -6.11
CA ILE A 5 -10.73 -0.08 -6.08
C ILE A 5 -9.57 -0.95 -6.57
N THR A 6 -8.84 -0.51 -7.59
CA THR A 6 -7.81 -1.34 -8.25
C THR A 6 -6.59 -1.64 -7.35
N CYS A 7 -6.22 -0.73 -6.43
CA CYS A 7 -5.02 -0.92 -5.60
C CYS A 7 -5.10 -2.14 -4.68
N SER A 8 -6.29 -2.43 -4.13
CA SER A 8 -6.47 -3.57 -3.20
C SER A 8 -6.58 -4.89 -3.95
N GLU A 9 -7.27 -4.92 -5.09
CA GLU A 9 -7.41 -6.14 -5.90
C GLU A 9 -6.07 -6.55 -6.51
N ASP A 10 -5.33 -5.60 -7.10
CA ASP A 10 -4.01 -5.85 -7.68
C ASP A 10 -3.01 -6.34 -6.63
N PHE A 11 -3.02 -5.73 -5.44
CA PHE A 11 -2.17 -6.18 -4.33
C PHE A 11 -2.55 -7.59 -3.86
N THR A 12 -3.84 -7.89 -3.78
CA THR A 12 -4.32 -9.24 -3.39
C THR A 12 -3.89 -10.29 -4.42
N ASN A 13 -3.97 -9.97 -5.71
CA ASN A 13 -3.51 -10.85 -6.79
C ASN A 13 -2.00 -11.09 -6.72
N PHE A 14 -1.21 -10.05 -6.46
CA PHE A 14 0.24 -10.18 -6.23
C PHE A 14 0.54 -11.12 -5.05
N VAL A 15 -0.14 -10.91 -3.93
CA VAL A 15 0.04 -11.74 -2.74
C VAL A 15 -0.41 -13.20 -2.98
N ASP A 16 -1.49 -13.43 -3.73
CA ASP A 16 -1.94 -14.78 -4.13
C ASP A 16 -0.84 -15.52 -4.89
N VAL A 17 -0.14 -14.85 -5.82
CA VAL A 17 1.01 -15.43 -6.51
C VAL A 17 2.13 -15.76 -5.52
N CYS A 18 2.50 -14.84 -4.63
CA CYS A 18 3.55 -15.11 -3.64
C CYS A 18 3.24 -16.32 -2.76
N PHE A 19 1.99 -16.45 -2.28
CA PHE A 19 1.59 -17.59 -1.47
C PHE A 19 1.59 -18.90 -2.25
N LYS A 20 1.15 -18.91 -3.53
CA LYS A 20 1.22 -20.09 -4.39
C LYS A 20 2.65 -20.57 -4.61
N GLU A 21 3.55 -19.65 -4.94
CA GLU A 21 4.90 -19.99 -5.40
C GLU A 21 5.88 -20.28 -4.25
N PHE A 22 5.65 -19.70 -3.07
CA PHE A 22 6.61 -19.78 -1.96
C PHE A 22 6.01 -20.25 -0.63
N GLY A 23 4.69 -20.44 -0.53
CA GLY A 23 4.02 -20.87 0.70
C GLY A 23 4.41 -22.27 1.18
N ASP A 24 4.99 -23.09 0.30
CA ASP A 24 5.58 -24.38 0.64
C ASP A 24 6.74 -24.24 1.65
N ARG A 25 7.56 -23.19 1.50
CA ARG A 25 8.77 -22.93 2.31
C ARG A 25 8.65 -21.75 3.27
N VAL A 26 7.95 -20.69 2.90
CA VAL A 26 7.82 -19.46 3.71
C VAL A 26 6.62 -19.57 4.65
N LYS A 27 6.88 -19.50 5.96
CA LYS A 27 5.85 -19.67 7.02
C LYS A 27 5.52 -18.39 7.78
N HIS A 28 6.29 -17.33 7.56
CA HIS A 28 6.07 -16.03 8.17
C HIS A 28 6.01 -14.98 7.08
N TRP A 29 4.89 -14.27 7.02
CA TRP A 29 4.59 -13.31 5.97
C TRP A 29 4.39 -11.92 6.56
N ILE A 30 5.00 -10.93 5.92
CA ILE A 30 4.76 -9.51 6.17
C ILE A 30 4.14 -8.96 4.89
N THR A 31 2.99 -8.31 5.00
CA THR A 31 2.26 -7.77 3.85
C THR A 31 2.81 -6.42 3.40
N LEU A 32 2.92 -5.46 4.31
CA LEU A 32 3.41 -4.11 4.04
C LEU A 32 4.47 -3.73 5.08
N ASN A 33 5.57 -3.13 4.62
CA ASN A 33 6.54 -2.47 5.49
C ASN A 33 6.11 -1.01 5.71
N GLU A 34 5.98 -0.61 6.97
CA GLU A 34 5.82 0.79 7.40
C GLU A 34 4.84 1.64 6.56
N PRO A 35 3.54 1.31 6.54
CA PRO A 35 2.55 2.07 5.76
C PRO A 35 2.49 3.56 6.12
N TYR A 36 2.79 3.92 7.38
CA TYR A 36 2.93 5.31 7.80
C TYR A 36 4.05 6.04 7.05
N ALA A 37 5.24 5.44 6.98
CA ALA A 37 6.40 6.04 6.32
C ALA A 37 6.14 6.25 4.82
N TYR A 38 5.47 5.30 4.17
CA TYR A 38 5.06 5.45 2.77
C TYR A 38 4.00 6.55 2.57
N ALA A 39 2.98 6.63 3.42
CA ALA A 39 1.98 7.69 3.33
C ALA A 39 2.60 9.07 3.58
N TYR A 40 3.46 9.20 4.59
CA TYR A 40 4.12 10.46 4.92
C TYR A 40 5.19 10.86 3.89
N GLY A 41 6.12 9.96 3.58
CA GLY A 41 7.20 10.18 2.63
C GLY A 41 6.67 10.44 1.21
N GLY A 42 5.69 9.66 0.77
CA GLY A 42 5.17 9.71 -0.60
C GLY A 42 4.10 10.79 -0.86
N TYR A 43 3.37 11.21 0.17
CA TYR A 43 2.18 12.07 0.02
C TYR A 43 2.12 13.28 0.97
N VAL A 44 2.99 13.38 1.99
CA VAL A 44 3.13 14.58 2.83
C VAL A 44 4.37 15.37 2.46
N SER A 45 5.55 14.77 2.61
CA SER A 45 6.84 15.43 2.38
C SER A 45 7.31 15.35 0.93
N GLY A 46 6.79 14.40 0.15
CA GLY A 46 7.19 14.15 -1.24
C GLY A 46 8.63 13.66 -1.39
N THR A 47 9.25 13.14 -0.33
CA THR A 47 10.64 12.65 -0.32
C THR A 47 10.76 11.21 -0.82
N PHE A 48 9.68 10.43 -0.78
CA PHE A 48 9.61 9.09 -1.36
C PHE A 48 8.76 9.09 -2.63
N PRO A 49 8.94 8.13 -3.55
CA PRO A 49 7.98 7.92 -4.63
C PRO A 49 6.54 7.74 -4.08
N PRO A 50 5.51 8.31 -4.74
CA PRO A 50 5.54 9.01 -6.03
C PRO A 50 5.92 10.51 -5.93
N GLY A 51 6.35 11.01 -4.78
CA GLY A 51 6.80 12.38 -4.61
C GLY A 51 5.67 13.41 -4.66
N ARG A 52 4.51 13.07 -4.11
CA ARG A 52 3.35 13.95 -4.07
C ARG A 52 3.31 14.74 -2.77
N CYS A 53 2.99 16.02 -2.86
CA CYS A 53 2.77 16.87 -1.71
C CYS A 53 2.07 18.17 -2.12
N THR A 54 1.54 18.91 -1.15
CA THR A 54 1.08 20.28 -1.38
C THR A 54 2.28 21.16 -1.74
N LYS A 55 2.22 21.85 -2.89
CA LYS A 55 3.33 22.64 -3.46
C LYS A 55 3.98 23.66 -2.51
N VAL A 56 3.25 24.19 -1.53
CA VAL A 56 3.81 25.13 -0.53
C VAL A 56 4.58 24.44 0.59
N LEU A 57 4.38 23.14 0.79
CA LEU A 57 5.05 22.33 1.82
C LEU A 57 6.29 21.58 1.28
N GLY A 58 6.43 21.50 -0.05
CA GLY A 58 7.58 20.88 -0.71
C GLY A 58 7.58 21.13 -2.22
N ASN A 59 8.69 20.81 -2.89
CA ASN A 59 8.87 21.06 -4.33
C ASN A 59 8.20 19.99 -5.23
N CYS A 60 6.99 19.54 -4.87
CA CYS A 60 6.27 18.52 -5.62
C CYS A 60 5.50 19.14 -6.80
N THR A 61 5.37 18.37 -7.88
CA THR A 61 4.65 18.80 -9.10
C THR A 61 3.13 18.61 -8.98
N ALA A 62 2.68 17.74 -8.08
CA ALA A 62 1.27 17.45 -7.80
C ALA A 62 1.09 16.88 -6.39
N GLY A 63 -0.14 16.93 -5.87
CA GLY A 63 -0.49 16.29 -4.59
C GLY A 63 -1.30 17.20 -3.67
N ASN A 64 -1.79 16.61 -2.58
CA ASN A 64 -2.41 17.32 -1.47
C ASN A 64 -2.08 16.63 -0.14
N SER A 65 -1.14 17.20 0.61
CA SER A 65 -0.66 16.68 1.90
C SER A 65 -1.73 16.69 3.00
N GLY A 66 -2.84 17.41 2.82
CA GLY A 66 -3.95 17.44 3.76
C GLY A 66 -5.00 16.34 3.54
N THR A 67 -4.97 15.63 2.41
CA THR A 67 -6.00 14.62 2.08
C THR A 67 -5.43 13.29 1.59
N GLU A 68 -4.43 13.32 0.71
CA GLU A 68 -3.88 12.12 0.08
C GLU A 68 -3.27 11.12 1.07
N PRO A 69 -2.56 11.53 2.13
CA PRO A 69 -2.02 10.58 3.12
C PRO A 69 -3.09 9.72 3.77
N TYR A 70 -4.28 10.28 4.03
CA TYR A 70 -5.40 9.55 4.63
C TYR A 70 -6.01 8.54 3.64
N VAL A 71 -6.15 8.95 2.38
CA VAL A 71 -6.63 8.06 1.31
C VAL A 71 -5.66 6.89 1.11
N VAL A 72 -4.36 7.16 1.08
CA VAL A 72 -3.33 6.14 0.90
C VAL A 72 -3.27 5.21 2.10
N ALA A 73 -3.26 5.74 3.32
CA ALA A 73 -3.28 4.93 4.54
C ALA A 73 -4.51 4.02 4.62
N HIS A 74 -5.70 4.53 4.25
CA HIS A 74 -6.91 3.70 4.20
C HIS A 74 -6.78 2.54 3.21
N ASN A 75 -6.25 2.80 2.01
CA ASN A 75 -6.05 1.76 1.00
C ASN A 75 -4.97 0.75 1.40
N PHE A 76 -3.91 1.16 2.10
CA PHE A 76 -2.93 0.23 2.67
C PHE A 76 -3.58 -0.70 3.69
N LEU A 77 -4.45 -0.19 4.56
CA LEU A 77 -5.18 -1.02 5.53
C LEU A 77 -6.13 -2.01 4.84
N LEU A 78 -6.87 -1.58 3.82
CA LEU A 78 -7.72 -2.47 3.03
C LEU A 78 -6.92 -3.56 2.30
N SER A 79 -5.81 -3.18 1.68
CA SER A 79 -4.91 -4.11 0.97
C SER A 79 -4.30 -5.13 1.93
N HIS A 80 -3.85 -4.68 3.11
CA HIS A 80 -3.39 -5.55 4.19
C HIS A 80 -4.49 -6.54 4.62
N ALA A 81 -5.70 -6.04 4.92
CA ALA A 81 -6.80 -6.87 5.36
C ALA A 81 -7.22 -7.91 4.31
N SER A 82 -7.24 -7.53 3.03
CA SER A 82 -7.55 -8.42 1.91
C SER A 82 -6.50 -9.54 1.79
N ALA A 83 -5.21 -9.20 1.83
CA ALA A 83 -4.12 -10.17 1.81
C ALA A 83 -4.16 -11.14 3.01
N VAL A 84 -4.42 -10.63 4.22
CA VAL A 84 -4.56 -11.45 5.43
C VAL A 84 -5.77 -12.37 5.34
N LYS A 85 -6.90 -11.88 4.82
CA LYS A 85 -8.10 -12.69 4.60
C LYS A 85 -7.82 -13.83 3.61
N LEU A 86 -7.19 -13.52 2.48
CA LEU A 86 -6.79 -14.53 1.49
C LEU A 86 -5.89 -15.60 2.11
N TYR A 87 -4.87 -15.21 2.88
CA TYR A 87 -3.98 -16.17 3.54
C TYR A 87 -4.74 -17.12 4.47
N LYS A 88 -5.59 -16.57 5.34
CA LYS A 88 -6.38 -17.34 6.32
C LYS A 88 -7.42 -18.25 5.69
N ASP A 89 -8.03 -17.83 4.59
CA ASP A 89 -9.13 -18.59 3.98
C ASP A 89 -8.62 -19.69 3.02
N LYS A 90 -7.39 -19.57 2.49
CA LYS A 90 -6.89 -20.43 1.39
C LYS A 90 -5.53 -21.10 1.65
N TYR A 91 -4.67 -20.53 2.48
CA TYR A 91 -3.27 -20.96 2.63
C TYR A 91 -2.88 -21.37 4.05
N GLN A 92 -3.78 -21.22 5.02
CA GLN A 92 -3.62 -21.64 6.42
C GLN A 92 -4.81 -22.52 6.82
#